data_AF-A0A6G2V8H3-F1
#
_entry.id   AF-A0A6G2V8H3-F1
#
_cell.length_a   1.000
_cell.length_b   1.000
_cell.length_c   1.000
_cell.angle_alpha   90.00
_cell.angle_beta   90.00
_cell.angle_gamma   90.00
#
_symmetry.space_group_name_H-M   'P 1'
#
loop_
_entity.id
_entity.type
_entity.pdbx_description
1 polymer ?
#
loop_
_entity_poly.entity_id
_entity_poly.type
_entity_poly.pdbx_seq_one_letter_code
_entity_poly.pdbx_strand_id
1 'polypeptide(L)'
;PAGGTATVTDRTVPGRLAAAMEAGGTEVQRPELGSLVATVPADETARAAARTDVEAVDDEAVRLRSAVKARDGFFTTHFISPYSRYIARWCARRGFTPNQVTTASLLTALIAAGCAATGTRGGYVAAGVLLLFSFVLDCTDGQLARYSLQYSTMGAWLDATFDRAKEYAYYAGLALGAARNGDDVWALALGAMVLQSCRHIIDFSFNEANHDAVANSSPTAALSDKLDSVGWTVWLRRMIVLPIGERWAMIAVLTAVTTPRIVFYALLIGCAFAACYTTAGRLLRSLTRKARRTDRAAQALADLADSGPIAQLIAARGPKIGGAWTAPVIALVGTGALIAAALQQPFGSRQTVIAAVFYAVCSGMAVARPLKGALDWLVPPVFRAAEYCTVLILAARSDIDGALPAAFGLVSAVAYHHYDTVYRIRGGTGAPPQWLVRTIGGHEGRTLVVAVLAAALTGASGFTTALTVLAVAVAVIVLVESIRFWVSSGAPAVHDEGETA
;
A
#
# COMPACT_ATOMS: atom_id res chain seq x y z
N PRO A 1 -1.70 1.78 39.49
CA PRO A 1 -0.66 2.72 39.01
C PRO A 1 0.73 2.25 39.47
N ALA A 2 1.37 1.41 38.67
CA ALA A 2 2.73 0.96 38.91
C ALA A 2 3.48 1.04 37.58
N GLY A 3 4.52 1.88 37.56
CA GLY A 3 5.30 2.20 36.38
C GLY A 3 6.04 0.99 35.85
N GLY A 4 5.95 0.80 34.53
CA GLY A 4 6.89 -0.04 33.81
C GLY A 4 8.23 0.67 33.81
N THR A 5 9.18 0.16 34.59
CA THR A 5 10.58 0.54 34.48
C THR A 5 11.08 0.12 33.11
N ALA A 6 11.07 1.05 32.15
CA ALA A 6 12.00 0.98 31.03
C ALA A 6 13.40 0.88 31.63
N THR A 7 14.09 -0.22 31.37
CA THR A 7 15.47 -0.42 31.80
C THR A 7 16.32 0.68 31.20
N VAL A 8 16.64 1.71 31.99
CA VAL A 8 17.62 2.73 31.66
C VAL A 8 18.99 2.06 31.68
N THR A 9 19.42 1.57 30.52
CA THR A 9 20.77 1.04 30.30
C THR A 9 21.82 2.14 30.22
N ASP A 10 21.41 3.40 30.02
CA ASP A 10 22.30 4.56 29.92
C ASP A 10 22.41 5.36 31.23
N ARG A 11 23.57 5.26 31.90
CA ARG A 11 23.85 5.93 33.18
C ARG A 11 24.42 7.35 33.05
N THR A 12 24.52 7.88 31.83
CA THR A 12 25.05 9.22 31.59
C THR A 12 24.10 10.31 32.11
N VAL A 13 24.61 11.53 32.35
CA VAL A 13 23.77 12.68 32.74
C VAL A 13 22.68 12.97 31.68
N PRO A 14 22.98 12.99 30.37
CA PRO A 14 21.96 13.12 29.33
C PRO A 14 20.93 11.99 29.35
N GLY A 15 21.34 10.72 29.51
CA GLY A 15 20.41 9.59 29.58
C GLY A 15 19.41 9.70 30.74
N ARG A 16 19.88 10.14 31.91
CA ARG A 16 19.00 10.42 33.07
C ARG A 16 18.08 11.61 32.84
N LEU A 17 18.56 12.67 32.19
CA LEU A 17 17.76 13.85 31.86
C LEU A 17 16.64 13.50 30.87
N ALA A 18 16.97 12.75 29.82
CA ALA A 18 16.02 12.22 28.84
C ALA A 18 14.92 11.39 29.51
N ALA A 19 15.29 10.46 30.41
CA ALA A 19 14.33 9.66 31.15
C ALA A 19 13.43 10.50 32.07
N ALA A 20 13.98 11.55 32.70
CA ALA A 20 13.20 12.48 33.51
C ALA A 20 12.23 13.33 32.67
N MET A 21 12.65 13.76 31.47
CA MET A 21 11.80 14.50 30.52
C MET A 21 10.65 13.63 30.00
N GLU A 22 10.94 12.38 29.59
CA GLU A 22 9.91 11.41 29.21
C GLU A 22 8.91 11.17 30.36
N ALA A 23 9.40 10.98 31.59
CA ALA A 23 8.54 10.82 32.77
C ALA A 23 7.70 12.07 33.09
N GLY A 24 8.19 13.26 32.74
CA GLY A 24 7.48 14.53 32.82
C GLY A 24 6.49 14.77 31.68
N GLY A 25 6.30 13.80 30.78
CA GLY A 25 5.40 13.92 29.63
C GLY A 25 5.96 14.74 28.46
N THR A 26 7.26 15.06 28.48
CA THR A 26 7.94 15.68 27.34
C THR A 26 8.40 14.60 26.37
N GLU A 27 8.02 14.71 25.11
CA GLU A 27 8.49 13.80 24.07
C GLU A 27 9.99 13.98 23.84
N VAL A 28 10.76 12.90 23.99
CA VAL A 28 12.21 12.90 23.75
C VAL A 28 12.49 12.13 22.47
N GLN A 29 13.13 12.80 21.52
CA GLN A 29 13.57 12.15 20.28
C GLN A 29 14.99 11.60 20.43
N ARG A 30 15.21 10.41 19.87
CA ARG A 30 16.51 9.71 19.89
C ARG A 30 16.98 9.51 18.43
N PRO A 31 17.50 10.56 17.78
CA PRO A 31 17.90 10.47 16.38
C PRO A 31 19.08 9.51 16.21
N GLU A 32 19.04 8.68 15.16
CA GLU A 32 20.21 7.91 14.74
C GLU A 32 21.23 8.85 14.11
N LEU A 33 22.41 8.98 14.71
CA LEU A 33 23.46 9.88 14.24
C LEU A 33 24.12 9.39 12.95
N GLY A 34 24.09 8.08 12.68
CA GLY A 34 24.64 7.50 11.46
C GLY A 34 26.13 7.85 11.25
N SER A 35 26.42 8.61 10.20
CA SER A 35 27.78 9.09 9.89
C SER A 35 28.13 10.45 10.52
N LEU A 36 27.23 11.05 11.30
CA LEU A 36 27.48 12.29 12.02
C LEU A 36 28.17 12.01 13.35
N VAL A 37 28.99 12.97 13.78
CA VAL A 37 29.71 12.91 15.06
C VAL A 37 28.91 13.68 16.11
N ALA A 38 28.58 13.04 17.22
CA ALA A 38 28.09 13.73 18.42
C ALA A 38 28.74 13.12 19.66
N THR A 39 29.36 13.97 20.48
CA THR A 39 30.02 13.58 21.73
C THR A 39 29.88 14.69 22.77
N VAL A 40 29.90 14.31 24.05
CA VAL A 40 29.88 15.24 25.18
C VAL A 40 31.28 15.20 25.81
N PRO A 41 32.20 16.10 25.44
CA PRO A 41 33.58 16.06 25.92
C PRO A 41 33.66 16.40 27.41
N ALA A 42 34.43 15.62 28.17
CA ALA A 42 34.62 15.80 29.61
C ALA A 42 35.77 16.75 29.98
N ASP A 43 36.68 17.02 29.03
CA ASP A 43 37.85 17.88 29.19
C ASP A 43 38.21 18.61 27.89
N GLU A 44 39.20 19.50 27.94
CA GLU A 44 39.61 20.33 26.82
C GLU A 44 40.26 19.53 25.68
N THR A 45 40.98 18.44 26.02
CA THR A 45 41.61 17.57 25.03
C THR A 45 40.54 16.81 24.23
N ALA A 46 39.55 16.24 24.92
CA ALA A 46 38.40 15.59 24.31
C ALA A 46 37.56 16.58 23.48
N ARG A 47 37.46 17.84 23.92
CA ARG A 47 36.78 18.90 23.16
C ARG A 47 37.52 19.23 21.86
N ALA A 48 38.85 19.35 21.89
CA ALA A 48 39.66 19.62 20.70
C ALA A 48 39.59 18.46 19.69
N ALA A 49 39.66 17.22 20.18
CA ALA A 49 39.47 16.03 19.35
C ALA A 49 38.07 16.01 18.71
N ALA A 50 37.01 16.21 19.50
CA ALA A 50 35.63 16.26 19.00
C ALA A 50 35.42 17.33 17.92
N ARG A 51 36.04 18.51 18.07
CA ARG A 51 35.99 19.56 17.05
C ARG A 51 36.68 19.14 15.76
N THR A 52 37.84 18.49 15.86
CA THR A 52 38.57 17.97 14.70
C THR A 52 37.73 16.92 13.97
N ASP A 53 37.08 16.02 14.71
CA ASP A 53 36.20 15.00 14.15
C ASP A 53 34.99 15.62 13.42
N VAL A 54 34.40 16.69 13.97
CA VAL A 54 33.30 17.43 13.32
C VAL A 54 33.78 18.16 12.06
N GLU A 55 34.94 18.83 12.11
CA GLU A 55 35.52 19.55 10.97
C GLU A 55 35.94 18.59 9.83
N ALA A 56 36.22 17.32 10.15
CA ALA A 56 36.53 16.27 9.17
C ALA A 56 35.28 15.68 8.47
N VAL A 57 34.06 16.02 8.90
CA VAL A 57 32.83 15.53 8.28
C VAL A 57 32.61 16.22 6.93
N ASP A 58 32.53 15.43 5.87
CA ASP A 58 32.08 15.89 4.56
C ASP A 58 30.54 15.95 4.52
N ASP A 59 30.00 17.12 4.82
CA ASP A 59 28.56 17.42 4.82
C ASP A 59 27.85 17.00 3.52
N GLU A 60 28.50 17.19 2.37
CA GLU A 60 27.93 16.87 1.06
C GLU A 60 27.86 15.35 0.87
N ALA A 61 28.93 14.63 1.23
CA ALA A 61 28.92 13.17 1.19
C ALA A 61 27.89 12.59 2.18
N VAL A 62 27.72 13.20 3.36
CA VAL A 62 26.68 12.81 4.31
C VAL A 62 25.29 13.02 3.71
N ARG A 63 25.00 14.20 3.15
CA ARG A 63 23.70 14.50 2.52
C ARG A 63 23.37 13.55 1.37
N LEU A 64 24.36 13.22 0.53
CA LEU A 64 24.15 12.26 -0.57
C LEU A 64 23.90 10.83 -0.09
N ARG A 65 24.52 10.43 1.02
CA ARG A 65 24.27 9.11 1.64
C ARG A 65 22.91 9.07 2.33
N SER A 66 22.57 10.09 3.12
CA SER A 66 21.29 10.16 3.84
C SER A 66 20.09 10.38 2.92
N ALA A 67 20.30 10.90 1.70
CA ALA A 67 19.25 11.02 0.70
C ALA A 67 18.71 9.65 0.22
N VAL A 68 19.50 8.58 0.31
CA VAL A 68 19.11 7.22 -0.09
C VAL A 68 18.44 6.51 1.09
N LYS A 69 17.30 5.85 0.87
CA LYS A 69 16.61 5.09 1.92
C LYS A 69 17.49 3.91 2.37
N ALA A 70 17.59 3.69 3.67
CA ALA A 70 18.39 2.61 4.24
C ALA A 70 17.82 1.19 3.95
N ARG A 71 16.52 1.09 3.68
CA ARG A 71 15.78 -0.18 3.54
C ARG A 71 15.11 -0.33 2.17
N ASP A 72 15.85 -0.04 1.11
CA ASP A 72 15.39 -0.28 -0.25
C ASP A 72 15.51 -1.75 -0.69
N GLY A 73 14.78 -2.10 -1.75
CA GLY A 73 14.93 -3.36 -2.48
C GLY A 73 16.33 -3.50 -3.08
N PHE A 74 16.72 -4.73 -3.42
CA PHE A 74 17.96 -5.06 -4.09
C PHE A 74 18.14 -4.26 -5.38
N PHE A 75 17.11 -4.23 -6.24
CA PHE A 75 17.20 -3.54 -7.52
C PHE A 75 17.43 -2.04 -7.35
N THR A 76 16.62 -1.38 -6.51
CA THR A 76 16.78 0.05 -6.22
C THR A 76 18.16 0.35 -5.62
N THR A 77 18.60 -0.44 -4.65
CA THR A 77 19.88 -0.21 -3.95
C THR A 77 21.08 -0.32 -4.88
N HIS A 78 21.11 -1.32 -5.76
CA HIS A 78 22.29 -1.63 -6.57
C HIS A 78 22.25 -1.10 -8.00
N PHE A 79 21.06 -0.88 -8.58
CA PHE A 79 20.90 -0.48 -9.99
C PHE A 79 20.33 0.92 -10.17
N ILE A 80 19.85 1.60 -9.12
CA ILE A 80 19.25 2.94 -9.23
C ILE A 80 19.97 3.94 -8.33
N SER A 81 19.95 3.71 -7.02
CA SER A 81 20.51 4.58 -5.98
C SER A 81 21.99 4.96 -6.15
N PRO A 82 22.89 4.16 -6.76
CA PRO A 82 24.27 4.56 -6.94
C PRO A 82 24.45 5.84 -7.75
N TYR A 83 23.58 6.08 -8.74
CA TYR A 83 23.64 7.27 -9.60
C TYR A 83 22.46 8.24 -9.41
N SER A 84 21.25 7.77 -9.05
CA SER A 84 20.08 8.65 -8.93
C SER A 84 20.26 9.74 -7.87
N ARG A 85 21.01 9.48 -6.80
CA ARG A 85 21.36 10.51 -5.78
C ARG A 85 22.13 11.69 -6.37
N TYR A 86 22.93 11.46 -7.41
CA TYR A 86 23.63 12.54 -8.11
C TYR A 86 22.72 13.30 -9.07
N ILE A 87 21.70 12.64 -9.62
CA ILE A 87 20.61 13.29 -10.36
C ILE A 87 19.82 14.18 -9.39
N ALA A 88 19.48 13.69 -8.20
CA ALA A 88 18.79 14.47 -7.17
C ALA A 88 19.58 15.74 -6.82
N ARG A 89 20.89 15.61 -6.61
CA ARG A 89 21.77 16.77 -6.43
C ARG A 89 21.77 17.71 -7.64
N TRP A 90 21.85 17.18 -8.86
CA TRP A 90 21.80 18.01 -10.06
C TRP A 90 20.49 18.79 -10.13
N CYS A 91 19.36 18.16 -9.81
CA CYS A 91 18.05 18.81 -9.72
C CYS A 91 18.04 19.92 -8.66
N ALA A 92 18.57 19.64 -7.46
CA ALA A 92 18.69 20.63 -6.38
C ALA A 92 19.49 21.86 -6.81
N ARG A 93 20.64 21.65 -7.49
CA ARG A 93 21.50 22.75 -8.00
C ARG A 93 20.83 23.56 -9.11
N ARG A 94 19.86 22.98 -9.82
CA ARG A 94 19.08 23.66 -10.87
C ARG A 94 17.79 24.30 -10.34
N GLY A 95 17.50 24.17 -9.04
CA GLY A 95 16.31 24.72 -8.42
C GLY A 95 15.02 23.97 -8.74
N PHE A 96 15.11 22.72 -9.22
CA PHE A 96 13.92 21.89 -9.37
C PHE A 96 13.39 21.46 -8.00
N THR A 97 12.07 21.44 -7.86
CA THR A 97 11.38 20.96 -6.66
C THR A 97 11.08 19.46 -6.76
N PRO A 98 10.96 18.72 -5.63
CA PRO A 98 10.53 17.31 -5.63
C PRO A 98 9.27 17.07 -6.46
N ASN A 99 8.22 17.87 -6.25
CA ASN A 99 6.93 17.72 -6.94
C ASN A 99 7.03 17.84 -8.48
N GLN A 100 7.97 18.65 -8.99
CA GLN A 100 8.22 18.74 -10.43
C GLN A 100 8.83 17.44 -10.97
N VAL A 101 9.76 16.84 -10.22
CA VAL A 101 10.39 15.57 -10.58
C VAL A 101 9.38 14.42 -10.49
N THR A 102 8.55 14.38 -9.46
CA THR A 102 7.43 13.43 -9.30
C THR A 102 6.43 13.53 -10.45
N THR A 103 6.09 14.75 -10.86
CA THR A 103 5.20 14.98 -12.01
C THR A 103 5.86 14.51 -13.32
N ALA A 104 7.15 14.78 -13.53
CA ALA A 104 7.88 14.29 -14.69
C ALA A 104 7.95 12.75 -14.73
N SER A 105 8.11 12.11 -13.57
CA SER A 105 8.04 10.65 -13.41
C SER A 105 6.69 10.11 -13.87
N LEU A 106 5.58 10.70 -13.39
CA LEU A 106 4.23 10.31 -13.80
C LEU A 106 4.02 10.48 -15.31
N LEU A 107 4.35 11.64 -15.88
CA LEU A 107 4.19 11.89 -17.32
C LEU A 107 4.97 10.86 -18.15
N THR A 108 6.19 10.54 -17.74
CA THR A 108 7.02 9.52 -18.39
C THR A 108 6.35 8.14 -18.35
N ALA A 109 5.77 7.73 -17.22
CA ALA A 109 5.05 6.47 -17.10
C ALA A 109 3.77 6.44 -17.95
N LEU A 110 3.04 7.56 -18.06
CA LEU A 110 1.85 7.65 -18.91
C LEU A 110 2.22 7.54 -20.40
N ILE A 111 3.34 8.15 -20.80
CA ILE A 111 3.89 7.97 -22.16
C ILE A 111 4.30 6.51 -22.36
N ALA A 112 4.95 5.88 -21.36
CA ALA A 112 5.30 4.45 -21.41
C ALA A 112 4.07 3.55 -21.59
N ALA A 113 3.00 3.81 -20.83
CA ALA A 113 1.71 3.12 -20.96
C ALA A 113 1.09 3.34 -22.35
N GLY A 114 1.18 4.56 -22.90
CA GLY A 114 0.77 4.87 -24.27
C GLY A 114 1.56 4.11 -25.33
N CYS A 115 2.88 4.00 -25.15
CA CYS A 115 3.74 3.18 -26.00
C CYS A 115 3.35 1.69 -25.94
N ALA A 116 3.07 1.15 -24.75
CA ALA A 116 2.57 -0.22 -24.59
C ALA A 116 1.22 -0.41 -25.28
N ALA A 117 0.31 0.57 -25.16
CA ALA A 117 -1.01 0.54 -25.79
C ALA A 117 -0.99 0.52 -27.32
N THR A 118 0.14 0.85 -27.95
CA THR A 118 0.27 0.70 -29.42
C THR A 118 0.15 -0.74 -29.88
N GLY A 119 0.51 -1.71 -29.04
CA GLY A 119 0.52 -3.14 -29.37
C GLY A 119 1.71 -3.59 -30.23
N THR A 120 2.63 -2.70 -30.57
CA THR A 120 3.76 -3.01 -31.47
C THR A 120 5.01 -3.43 -30.68
N ARG A 121 5.91 -4.22 -31.31
CA ARG A 121 7.20 -4.59 -30.68
C ARG A 121 8.02 -3.36 -30.27
N GLY A 122 8.13 -2.39 -31.17
CA GLY A 122 8.83 -1.13 -30.88
C GLY A 122 8.19 -0.35 -29.74
N GLY A 123 6.84 -0.31 -29.71
CA GLY A 123 6.08 0.29 -28.61
C GLY A 123 6.34 -0.38 -27.26
N TYR A 124 6.39 -1.72 -27.20
CA TYR A 124 6.72 -2.42 -25.97
C TYR A 124 8.17 -2.22 -25.50
N VAL A 125 9.14 -2.16 -26.42
CA VAL A 125 10.53 -1.82 -26.08
C VAL A 125 10.62 -0.40 -25.52
N ALA A 126 10.00 0.57 -26.19
CA ALA A 126 9.94 1.95 -25.71
C ALA A 126 9.25 2.05 -24.34
N ALA A 127 8.15 1.32 -24.14
CA ALA A 127 7.43 1.26 -22.87
C ALA A 127 8.34 0.76 -21.73
N GLY A 128 9.06 -0.35 -21.93
CA GLY A 128 9.96 -0.89 -20.91
C GLY A 128 11.09 0.08 -20.54
N VAL A 129 11.71 0.73 -21.54
CA VAL A 129 12.77 1.72 -21.30
C VAL A 129 12.23 2.95 -20.55
N LEU A 130 11.11 3.50 -21.01
CA LEU A 130 10.48 4.67 -20.37
C LEU A 130 9.99 4.34 -18.97
N LEU A 131 9.56 3.10 -18.71
CA LEU A 131 9.15 2.67 -17.38
C LEU A 131 10.32 2.66 -16.40
N LEU A 132 11.48 2.14 -16.80
CA LEU A 132 12.69 2.20 -15.98
C LEU A 132 13.13 3.65 -15.77
N PHE A 133 13.05 4.48 -16.80
CA PHE A 133 13.40 5.90 -16.67
C PHE A 133 12.46 6.64 -15.72
N SER A 134 11.15 6.38 -15.80
CA SER A 134 10.17 6.89 -14.83
C SER A 134 10.52 6.45 -13.41
N PHE A 135 10.88 5.18 -13.20
CA PHE A 135 11.28 4.67 -11.89
C PHE A 135 12.58 5.31 -11.35
N VAL A 136 13.51 5.69 -12.22
CA VAL A 136 14.70 6.47 -11.81
C VAL A 136 14.29 7.86 -11.31
N LEU A 137 13.39 8.54 -12.03
CA LEU A 137 12.88 9.86 -11.63
C LEU A 137 12.11 9.80 -10.31
N ASP A 138 11.33 8.74 -10.13
CA ASP A 138 10.62 8.42 -8.89
C ASP A 138 11.58 8.29 -7.70
N CYS A 139 12.62 7.49 -7.82
CA CYS A 139 13.63 7.41 -6.76
C CYS A 139 14.34 8.76 -6.53
N THR A 140 14.48 9.56 -7.59
CA THR A 140 15.17 10.85 -7.57
C THR A 140 14.37 11.91 -6.81
N ASP A 141 13.04 11.91 -6.87
CA ASP A 141 12.23 12.94 -6.19
C ASP A 141 12.31 12.84 -4.66
N GLY A 142 12.25 11.63 -4.10
CA GLY A 142 12.35 11.39 -2.68
C GLY A 142 13.78 11.61 -2.18
N GLN A 143 14.77 11.26 -3.00
CA GLN A 143 16.17 11.62 -2.74
C GLN A 143 16.38 13.13 -2.78
N LEU A 144 15.73 13.85 -3.69
CA LEU A 144 15.80 15.31 -3.78
C LEU A 144 15.13 15.96 -2.56
N ALA A 145 13.97 15.50 -2.15
CA ALA A 145 13.28 15.97 -0.93
C ALA A 145 14.19 15.82 0.30
N ARG A 146 14.83 14.64 0.46
CA ARG A 146 15.77 14.38 1.55
C ARG A 146 17.05 15.21 1.47
N TYR A 147 17.64 15.30 0.28
CA TYR A 147 18.88 16.05 0.05
C TYR A 147 18.70 17.56 0.26
N SER A 148 17.57 18.12 -0.16
CA SER A 148 17.27 19.56 -0.07
C SER A 148 16.48 19.95 1.17
N LEU A 149 16.11 18.99 2.03
CA LEU A 149 15.23 19.16 3.20
C LEU A 149 13.88 19.81 2.83
N GLN A 150 13.41 19.59 1.59
CA GLN A 150 12.13 20.08 1.10
C GLN A 150 11.08 18.98 1.27
N TYR A 151 10.44 18.99 2.44
CA TYR A 151 9.39 18.04 2.79
C TYR A 151 8.02 18.71 2.75
N SER A 152 7.02 18.01 2.22
CA SER A 152 5.63 18.44 2.28
C SER A 152 4.69 17.25 2.33
N THR A 153 3.55 17.39 2.99
CA THR A 153 2.47 16.39 2.98
C THR A 153 1.88 16.20 1.60
N MET A 154 1.63 17.30 0.91
CA MET A 154 1.21 17.28 -0.48
C MET A 154 2.16 16.46 -1.33
N GLY A 155 3.48 16.66 -1.20
CA GLY A 155 4.49 15.89 -1.92
C GLY A 155 4.44 14.39 -1.59
N ALA A 156 4.36 14.03 -0.30
CA ALA A 156 4.27 12.64 0.11
C ALA A 156 2.98 11.94 -0.39
N TRP A 157 1.86 12.64 -0.40
CA TRP A 157 0.61 12.14 -0.98
C TRP A 157 0.65 12.04 -2.50
N LEU A 158 1.23 13.04 -3.18
CA LEU A 158 1.39 13.04 -4.64
C LEU A 158 2.25 11.86 -5.09
N ASP A 159 3.40 11.64 -4.44
CA ASP A 159 4.30 10.52 -4.68
C ASP A 159 3.55 9.18 -4.57
N ALA A 160 2.92 8.96 -3.41
CA ALA A 160 2.13 7.78 -3.13
C ALA A 160 0.98 7.55 -4.14
N THR A 161 0.25 8.61 -4.49
CA THR A 161 -0.87 8.56 -5.43
C THR A 161 -0.38 8.24 -6.84
N PHE A 162 0.68 8.91 -7.27
CA PHE A 162 1.22 8.77 -8.61
C PHE A 162 1.81 7.37 -8.80
N ASP A 163 2.39 6.75 -7.78
CA ASP A 163 2.84 5.36 -7.85
C ASP A 163 1.74 4.36 -8.21
N ARG A 164 0.55 4.53 -7.64
CA ARG A 164 -0.61 3.70 -7.99
C ARG A 164 -1.14 4.04 -9.38
N ALA A 165 -1.21 5.32 -9.71
CA ALA A 165 -1.64 5.76 -11.04
C ALA A 165 -0.73 5.22 -12.16
N LYS A 166 0.60 5.28 -11.97
CA LYS A 166 1.62 4.72 -12.89
C LYS A 166 1.39 3.23 -13.10
N GLU A 167 1.22 2.47 -12.01
CA GLU A 167 1.01 1.01 -12.07
C GLU A 167 -0.26 0.65 -12.85
N TYR A 168 -1.39 1.25 -12.49
CA TYR A 168 -2.68 0.94 -13.12
C TYR A 168 -2.73 1.40 -14.59
N ALA A 169 -2.16 2.57 -14.90
CA ALA A 169 -2.05 3.05 -16.28
C ALA A 169 -1.19 2.11 -17.12
N TYR A 170 -0.06 1.62 -16.58
CA TYR A 170 0.81 0.71 -17.31
C TYR A 170 0.15 -0.65 -17.56
N TYR A 171 -0.58 -1.20 -16.58
CA TYR A 171 -1.37 -2.43 -16.76
C TYR A 171 -2.46 -2.25 -17.82
N ALA A 172 -3.19 -1.13 -17.81
CA ALA A 172 -4.17 -0.81 -18.82
C ALA A 172 -3.53 -0.66 -20.21
N GLY A 173 -2.36 -0.01 -20.31
CA GLY A 173 -1.61 0.13 -21.55
C GLY A 173 -1.20 -1.22 -22.14
N LEU A 174 -0.67 -2.13 -21.31
CA LEU A 174 -0.36 -3.50 -21.73
C LEU A 174 -1.60 -4.27 -22.19
N ALA A 175 -2.72 -4.17 -21.46
CA ALA A 175 -3.95 -4.86 -21.82
C ALA A 175 -4.56 -4.34 -23.13
N LEU A 176 -4.58 -3.02 -23.32
CA LEU A 176 -4.99 -2.38 -24.58
C LEU A 176 -4.11 -2.80 -25.76
N GLY A 177 -2.78 -2.80 -25.57
CA GLY A 177 -1.84 -3.20 -26.61
C GLY A 177 -1.97 -4.67 -27.01
N ALA A 178 -2.22 -5.55 -26.04
CA ALA A 178 -2.46 -6.97 -26.29
C ALA A 178 -3.79 -7.19 -27.04
N ALA A 179 -4.87 -6.53 -26.60
CA ALA A 179 -6.20 -6.67 -27.19
C ALA A 179 -6.23 -6.24 -28.67
N ARG A 180 -5.44 -5.23 -29.06
CA ARG A 180 -5.28 -4.81 -30.47
C ARG A 180 -4.70 -5.89 -31.38
N ASN A 181 -3.96 -6.83 -30.81
CA ASN A 181 -3.40 -7.99 -31.52
C ASN A 181 -4.25 -9.27 -31.31
N GLY A 182 -5.47 -9.14 -30.79
CA GLY A 182 -6.36 -10.27 -30.53
C GLY A 182 -6.04 -11.06 -29.25
N ASP A 183 -5.12 -10.58 -28.41
CA ASP A 183 -4.76 -11.22 -27.14
C ASP A 183 -5.45 -10.53 -25.96
N ASP A 184 -6.64 -10.99 -25.57
CA ASP A 184 -7.33 -10.41 -24.41
C ASP A 184 -6.68 -10.86 -23.09
N VAL A 185 -6.10 -9.88 -22.40
CA VAL A 185 -5.44 -10.05 -21.10
C VAL A 185 -6.03 -9.14 -20.03
N TRP A 186 -7.21 -8.52 -20.26
CA TRP A 186 -7.82 -7.63 -19.28
C TRP A 186 -8.16 -8.32 -17.96
N ALA A 187 -8.59 -9.59 -18.00
CA ALA A 187 -8.81 -10.38 -16.80
C ALA A 187 -7.51 -10.61 -16.02
N LEU A 188 -6.37 -10.79 -16.70
CA LEU A 188 -5.06 -10.93 -16.06
C LEU A 188 -4.59 -9.60 -15.46
N ALA A 189 -4.78 -8.49 -16.18
CA ALA A 189 -4.46 -7.15 -15.70
C ALA A 189 -5.27 -6.78 -14.45
N LEU A 190 -6.58 -7.02 -14.49
CA LEU A 190 -7.46 -6.82 -13.34
C LEU A 190 -7.07 -7.75 -12.20
N GLY A 191 -6.85 -9.04 -12.46
CA GLY A 191 -6.38 -10.00 -11.45
C GLY A 191 -5.08 -9.58 -10.77
N ALA A 192 -4.11 -9.06 -11.54
CA ALA A 192 -2.85 -8.55 -10.99
C ALA A 192 -3.07 -7.33 -10.08
N MET A 193 -3.94 -6.39 -10.49
CA MET A 193 -4.33 -5.25 -9.66
C MET A 193 -5.04 -5.68 -8.38
N VAL A 194 -5.98 -6.64 -8.46
CA VAL A 194 -6.68 -7.18 -7.29
C VAL A 194 -5.69 -7.79 -6.31
N LEU A 195 -4.81 -8.68 -6.80
CA LEU A 195 -3.82 -9.37 -5.98
C LEU A 195 -2.85 -8.39 -5.31
N GLN A 196 -2.33 -7.42 -6.05
CA GLN A 196 -1.42 -6.41 -5.50
C GLN A 196 -2.11 -5.53 -4.46
N SER A 197 -3.34 -5.10 -4.73
CA SER A 197 -4.12 -4.28 -3.79
C SER A 197 -4.44 -5.03 -2.50
N CYS A 198 -4.82 -6.31 -2.61
CA CYS A 198 -5.02 -7.21 -1.48
C CYS A 198 -3.72 -7.41 -0.66
N ARG A 199 -2.58 -7.59 -1.33
CA ARG A 199 -1.28 -7.72 -0.66
C ARG A 199 -0.94 -6.46 0.16
N HIS A 200 -1.07 -5.28 -0.46
CA HIS A 200 -0.79 -4.02 0.22
C HIS A 200 -1.70 -3.80 1.44
N ILE A 201 -3.01 -4.07 1.33
CA ILE A 201 -3.91 -3.90 2.49
C ILE A 201 -3.62 -4.90 3.61
N ILE A 202 -3.13 -6.11 3.31
CA ILE A 202 -2.61 -7.05 4.33
C ILE A 202 -1.40 -6.44 5.03
N ASP A 203 -0.47 -5.85 4.27
CA ASP A 203 0.71 -5.15 4.80
C ASP A 203 0.31 -4.03 5.75
N PHE A 204 -0.60 -3.15 5.30
CA PHE A 204 -1.07 -2.02 6.08
C PHE A 204 -1.84 -2.43 7.32
N SER A 205 -2.83 -3.32 7.18
CA SER A 205 -3.68 -3.73 8.29
C SER A 205 -2.89 -4.43 9.39
N PHE A 206 -1.92 -5.27 9.03
CA PHE A 206 -1.07 -5.93 10.02
C PHE A 206 -0.14 -4.95 10.73
N ASN A 207 0.51 -4.04 10.01
CA ASN A 207 1.44 -3.08 10.61
C ASN A 207 0.67 -2.11 11.52
N GLU A 208 -0.47 -1.58 11.07
CA GLU A 208 -1.31 -0.68 11.87
C GLU A 208 -1.83 -1.36 13.15
N ALA A 209 -2.25 -2.62 13.04
CA ALA A 209 -2.71 -3.40 14.17
C ALA A 209 -1.64 -3.67 15.23
N ASN A 210 -0.35 -3.49 14.89
CA ASN A 210 0.79 -3.73 15.77
C ASN A 210 1.64 -2.47 16.03
N HIS A 211 1.26 -1.31 15.50
CA HIS A 211 2.06 -0.07 15.58
C HIS A 211 2.38 0.33 17.04
N ASP A 212 1.40 0.19 17.94
CA ASP A 212 1.55 0.53 19.36
C ASP A 212 1.73 -0.72 20.25
N ALA A 213 1.97 -1.89 19.64
CA ALA A 213 2.06 -3.12 20.39
C ALA A 213 3.41 -3.22 21.12
N VAL A 214 3.38 -3.18 22.45
CA VAL A 214 4.56 -3.47 23.29
C VAL A 214 4.97 -4.93 23.05
N ALA A 215 6.07 -5.14 22.33
CA ALA A 215 6.54 -6.45 21.93
C ALA A 215 7.37 -7.12 23.03
N ASN A 216 7.07 -8.38 23.33
CA ASN A 216 8.02 -9.30 23.98
C ASN A 216 8.91 -9.93 22.91
N SER A 217 10.19 -10.14 23.21
CA SER A 217 11.15 -10.84 22.36
C SER A 217 10.63 -12.25 22.02
N SER A 218 10.46 -12.55 20.73
CA SER A 218 10.01 -13.87 20.25
C SER A 218 11.17 -14.70 19.68
N PRO A 219 11.11 -16.05 19.71
CA PRO A 219 12.11 -16.93 19.10
C PRO A 219 12.33 -16.67 17.59
N THR A 220 11.29 -16.18 16.91
CA THR A 220 11.34 -15.76 15.51
C THR A 220 12.19 -14.51 15.27
N ALA A 221 12.28 -13.59 16.24
CA ALA A 221 13.17 -12.43 16.14
C ALA A 221 14.63 -12.87 16.23
N ALA A 222 14.94 -13.76 17.18
CA ALA A 222 16.27 -14.35 17.32
C ALA A 222 16.71 -15.17 16.10
N LEU A 223 15.76 -15.84 15.41
CA LEU A 223 16.04 -16.53 14.14
C LEU A 223 16.29 -15.54 12.99
N SER A 224 15.58 -14.40 12.95
CA SER A 224 15.83 -13.34 11.97
C SER A 224 17.23 -12.76 12.16
N ASP A 225 17.61 -12.39 13.37
CA ASP A 225 18.94 -11.83 13.69
C ASP A 225 20.06 -12.80 13.30
N LYS A 226 19.84 -14.11 13.51
CA LYS A 226 20.81 -15.15 13.12
C LYS A 226 20.92 -15.32 11.60
N LEU A 227 19.83 -15.17 10.85
CA LEU A 227 19.84 -15.21 9.39
C LEU A 227 20.45 -13.92 8.80
N ASP A 228 20.20 -12.77 9.41
CA ASP A 228 20.73 -11.48 8.98
C ASP A 228 22.26 -11.40 9.10
N SER A 229 22.87 -12.28 9.91
CA SER A 229 24.33 -12.48 9.95
C SER A 229 24.94 -13.00 8.63
N VAL A 230 24.11 -13.56 7.73
CA VAL A 230 24.52 -14.04 6.40
C VAL A 230 24.01 -13.09 5.32
N GLY A 231 24.86 -12.13 4.93
CA GLY A 231 24.46 -10.96 4.12
C GLY A 231 23.70 -11.23 2.81
N TRP A 232 23.94 -12.35 2.12
CA TRP A 232 23.19 -12.67 0.89
C TRP A 232 21.73 -13.09 1.16
N THR A 233 21.45 -13.67 2.33
CA THR A 233 20.09 -14.12 2.70
C THR A 233 19.15 -12.95 2.97
N VAL A 234 19.70 -11.80 3.41
CA VAL A 234 18.96 -10.54 3.57
C VAL A 234 18.39 -10.09 2.23
N TRP A 235 19.22 -10.08 1.19
CA TRP A 235 18.81 -9.66 -0.16
C TRP A 235 17.83 -10.64 -0.79
N LEU A 236 18.05 -11.95 -0.66
CA LEU A 236 17.10 -12.94 -1.14
C LEU A 236 15.72 -12.75 -0.49
N ARG A 237 15.69 -12.57 0.84
CA ARG A 237 14.43 -12.32 1.57
C ARG A 237 13.74 -11.04 1.11
N ARG A 238 14.49 -9.96 0.89
CA ARG A 238 13.95 -8.70 0.34
C ARG A 238 13.37 -8.91 -1.06
N MET A 239 14.07 -9.64 -1.95
CA MET A 239 13.61 -9.92 -3.30
C MET A 239 12.37 -10.83 -3.35
N ILE A 240 12.26 -11.82 -2.45
CA ILE A 240 11.12 -12.75 -2.38
C ILE A 240 9.78 -12.02 -2.20
N VAL A 241 9.80 -10.87 -1.52
CA VAL A 241 8.60 -10.05 -1.27
C VAL A 241 8.20 -9.25 -2.52
N LEU A 242 8.97 -9.35 -3.61
CA LEU A 242 8.84 -8.63 -4.87
C LEU A 242 8.58 -7.13 -4.65
N PRO A 243 9.55 -6.40 -4.08
CA PRO A 243 9.41 -4.97 -3.79
C PRO A 243 9.20 -4.16 -5.08
N ILE A 244 8.86 -2.89 -4.90
CA ILE A 244 8.51 -1.97 -5.98
C ILE A 244 9.59 -1.98 -7.09
N GLY A 245 10.88 -1.85 -6.74
CA GLY A 245 11.97 -1.82 -7.72
C GLY A 245 12.14 -3.10 -8.52
N GLU A 246 12.12 -4.25 -7.87
CA GLU A 246 12.21 -5.58 -8.50
C GLU A 246 11.01 -5.81 -9.43
N ARG A 247 9.81 -5.43 -8.99
CA ARG A 247 8.59 -5.53 -9.78
C ARG A 247 8.65 -4.66 -11.03
N TRP A 248 9.04 -3.39 -10.90
CA TRP A 248 9.19 -2.49 -12.04
C TRP A 248 10.25 -2.98 -13.02
N ALA A 249 11.39 -3.46 -12.53
CA ALA A 249 12.44 -4.03 -13.36
C ALA A 249 11.95 -5.24 -14.14
N MET A 250 11.28 -6.17 -13.46
CA MET A 250 10.68 -7.35 -14.08
C MET A 250 9.65 -6.96 -15.15
N ILE A 251 8.72 -6.05 -14.83
CA ILE A 251 7.70 -5.57 -15.78
C ILE A 251 8.36 -4.94 -17.00
N ALA A 252 9.33 -4.03 -16.80
CA ALA A 252 9.98 -3.32 -17.87
C ALA A 252 10.74 -4.26 -18.82
N VAL A 253 11.55 -5.15 -18.26
CA VAL A 253 12.33 -6.12 -19.05
C VAL A 253 11.40 -7.07 -19.78
N LEU A 254 10.42 -7.68 -19.08
CA LEU A 254 9.49 -8.61 -19.72
C LEU A 254 8.62 -7.93 -20.76
N THR A 255 8.19 -6.67 -20.56
CA THR A 255 7.49 -5.92 -21.61
C THR A 255 8.41 -5.78 -22.84
N ALA A 256 9.65 -5.36 -22.63
CA ALA A 256 10.61 -5.10 -23.70
C ALA A 256 11.17 -6.36 -24.38
N VAL A 257 11.01 -7.57 -23.82
CA VAL A 257 11.50 -8.82 -24.45
C VAL A 257 10.44 -9.91 -24.69
N THR A 258 9.24 -9.79 -24.12
CA THR A 258 8.17 -10.81 -24.23
C THR A 258 6.81 -10.20 -24.58
N THR A 259 5.70 -10.86 -24.23
CA THR A 259 4.31 -10.44 -24.48
C THR A 259 3.62 -9.96 -23.20
N PRO A 260 2.60 -9.09 -23.29
CA PRO A 260 1.81 -8.66 -22.13
C PRO A 260 1.26 -9.82 -21.28
N ARG A 261 0.82 -10.92 -21.92
CA ARG A 261 0.36 -12.12 -21.22
C ARG A 261 1.44 -12.72 -20.31
N ILE A 262 2.68 -12.83 -20.80
CA ILE A 262 3.82 -13.34 -20.00
C ILE A 262 4.12 -12.38 -18.85
N VAL A 263 4.09 -11.06 -19.10
CA VAL A 263 4.25 -10.05 -18.04
C VAL A 263 3.24 -10.26 -16.92
N PHE A 264 1.95 -10.43 -17.26
CA PHE A 264 0.92 -10.64 -16.24
C PHE A 264 1.00 -12.00 -15.55
N TYR A 265 1.39 -13.08 -16.23
CA TYR A 265 1.66 -14.36 -15.56
C TYR A 265 2.81 -14.25 -14.57
N ALA A 266 3.92 -13.62 -14.95
CA ALA A 266 5.05 -13.40 -14.05
C ALA A 266 4.63 -12.55 -12.84
N LEU A 267 3.84 -11.50 -13.04
CA LEU A 267 3.29 -10.68 -11.96
C LEU A 267 2.37 -11.48 -11.04
N LEU A 268 1.40 -12.20 -11.58
CA LEU A 268 0.45 -12.98 -10.79
C LEU A 268 1.16 -14.04 -9.95
N ILE A 269 2.09 -14.79 -10.55
CA ILE A 269 2.86 -15.83 -9.85
C ILE A 269 3.75 -15.22 -8.78
N GLY A 270 4.53 -14.19 -9.14
CA GLY A 270 5.45 -13.52 -8.21
C GLY A 270 4.72 -12.85 -7.05
N CYS A 271 3.65 -12.09 -7.32
CA CYS A 271 2.85 -11.43 -6.30
C CYS A 271 2.07 -12.44 -5.44
N ALA A 272 1.60 -13.56 -6.01
CA ALA A 272 0.92 -14.61 -5.24
C ALA A 272 1.89 -15.28 -4.27
N PHE A 273 3.09 -15.62 -4.74
CA PHE A 273 4.14 -16.18 -3.89
C PHE A 273 4.51 -15.20 -2.76
N ALA A 274 4.75 -13.94 -3.10
CA ALA A 274 5.04 -12.89 -2.13
C ALA A 274 3.91 -12.72 -1.10
N ALA A 275 2.66 -12.68 -1.54
CA ALA A 275 1.49 -12.55 -0.68
C ALA A 275 1.33 -13.76 0.26
N CYS A 276 1.50 -14.98 -0.25
CA CYS A 276 1.48 -16.19 0.58
C CYS A 276 2.61 -16.16 1.63
N TYR A 277 3.83 -15.82 1.22
CA TYR A 277 5.00 -15.75 2.10
C TYR A 277 4.80 -14.74 3.24
N THR A 278 4.42 -13.49 2.92
CA THR A 278 4.24 -12.45 3.95
C THR A 278 3.03 -12.72 4.84
N THR A 279 1.91 -13.18 4.27
CA THR A 279 0.70 -13.49 5.03
C THR A 279 0.92 -14.65 5.99
N ALA A 280 1.57 -15.73 5.54
CA ALA A 280 1.89 -16.87 6.41
C ALA A 280 2.78 -16.44 7.60
N GLY A 281 3.83 -15.66 7.34
CA GLY A 281 4.70 -15.13 8.39
C GLY A 281 3.95 -14.24 9.39
N ARG A 282 3.00 -13.43 8.93
CA ARG A 282 2.17 -12.57 9.79
C ARG A 282 1.11 -13.30 10.58
N LEU A 283 0.49 -14.32 9.99
CA LEU A 283 -0.42 -15.22 10.70
C LEU A 283 0.33 -15.91 11.84
N LEU A 284 1.52 -16.46 11.56
CA LEU A 284 2.35 -17.07 12.59
C LEU A 284 2.72 -16.08 13.69
N ARG A 285 3.15 -14.85 13.34
CA ARG A 285 3.43 -13.78 14.32
C ARG A 285 2.20 -13.41 15.15
N SER A 286 1.03 -13.34 14.54
CA SER A 286 -0.23 -12.97 15.22
C SER A 286 -0.70 -14.04 16.20
N LEU A 287 -0.50 -15.32 15.87
CA LEU A 287 -0.90 -16.44 16.74
C LEU A 287 0.09 -16.70 17.87
N THR A 288 1.35 -16.35 17.66
CA THR A 288 2.43 -16.57 18.65
C THR A 288 2.62 -15.39 19.61
N ARG A 289 2.33 -14.15 19.19
CA ARG A 289 2.44 -12.96 20.05
C ARG A 289 1.17 -12.71 20.86
N LYS A 290 1.30 -12.66 22.18
CA LYS A 290 0.26 -12.14 23.10
C LYS A 290 0.32 -10.61 23.16
N ALA A 291 0.11 -9.94 22.02
CA ALA A 291 0.04 -8.48 21.97
C ALA A 291 -1.38 -8.00 22.28
N ARG A 292 -1.51 -6.99 23.14
CA ARG A 292 -2.79 -6.32 23.40
C ARG A 292 -2.89 -5.11 22.48
N ARG A 293 -3.89 -5.10 21.57
CA ARG A 293 -4.12 -3.98 20.65
C ARG A 293 -4.80 -2.80 21.34
N THR A 294 -4.39 -1.59 20.95
CA THR A 294 -4.94 -0.33 21.44
C THR A 294 -6.30 -0.03 20.82
N ASP A 295 -7.06 0.89 21.42
CA ASP A 295 -8.30 1.40 20.83
C ASP A 295 -8.05 2.13 19.50
N ARG A 296 -6.91 2.84 19.40
CA ARG A 296 -6.44 3.47 18.16
C ARG A 296 -6.30 2.45 17.02
N ALA A 297 -5.61 1.35 17.26
CA ALA A 297 -5.42 0.28 16.27
C ALA A 297 -6.76 -0.36 15.86
N ALA A 298 -7.67 -0.59 16.82
CA ALA A 298 -9.00 -1.13 16.52
C ALA A 298 -9.84 -0.17 15.67
N GLN A 299 -9.76 1.15 15.94
CA GLN A 299 -10.43 2.17 15.13
C GLN A 299 -9.85 2.23 13.72
N ALA A 300 -8.52 2.25 13.59
CA ALA A 300 -7.86 2.27 12.29
C ALA A 300 -8.25 1.04 11.43
N LEU A 301 -8.34 -0.16 12.03
CA LEU A 301 -8.85 -1.34 11.34
C LEU A 301 -10.31 -1.22 10.91
N ALA A 302 -11.17 -0.61 11.74
CA ALA A 302 -12.56 -0.37 11.39
C ALA A 302 -12.70 0.65 10.25
N ASP A 303 -11.86 1.68 10.24
CA ASP A 303 -11.79 2.67 9.17
C ASP A 303 -11.28 2.04 7.85
N LEU A 304 -10.25 1.20 7.93
CA LEU A 304 -9.73 0.43 6.79
C LEU A 304 -10.75 -0.57 6.24
N ALA A 305 -11.76 -0.98 7.00
CA ALA A 305 -12.81 -1.89 6.54
C ALA A 305 -13.76 -1.23 5.52
N ASP A 306 -13.90 0.11 5.50
CA ASP A 306 -14.78 0.87 4.59
C ASP A 306 -16.24 0.38 4.60
N SER A 307 -16.75 0.03 5.78
CA SER A 307 -18.11 -0.46 5.95
C SER A 307 -19.13 0.63 5.65
N GLY A 308 -20.04 0.34 4.72
CA GLY A 308 -21.10 1.22 4.26
C GLY A 308 -22.35 1.18 5.14
N PRO A 309 -23.47 1.77 4.65
CA PRO A 309 -24.68 1.94 5.44
C PRO A 309 -25.32 0.63 5.92
N ILE A 310 -25.26 -0.43 5.11
CA ILE A 310 -25.89 -1.72 5.44
C ILE A 310 -25.09 -2.39 6.55
N ALA A 311 -23.76 -2.48 6.39
CA ALA A 311 -22.89 -3.06 7.40
C ALA A 311 -22.95 -2.25 8.71
N GLN A 312 -22.97 -0.91 8.64
CA GLN A 312 -23.12 -0.04 9.83
C GLN A 312 -24.47 -0.27 10.55
N LEU A 313 -25.57 -0.42 9.81
CA LEU A 313 -26.88 -0.70 10.39
C LEU A 313 -26.91 -2.04 11.13
N ILE A 314 -26.34 -3.08 10.51
CA ILE A 314 -26.23 -4.41 11.11
C ILE A 314 -25.26 -4.39 12.30
N ALA A 315 -24.15 -3.67 12.23
CA ALA A 315 -23.23 -3.51 13.36
C ALA A 315 -23.90 -2.84 14.57
N ALA A 316 -24.79 -1.87 14.32
CA ALA A 316 -25.51 -1.14 15.36
C ALA A 316 -26.64 -1.94 16.01
N ARG A 317 -27.37 -2.76 15.24
CA ARG A 317 -28.59 -3.46 15.69
C ARG A 317 -28.47 -4.98 15.78
N GLY A 318 -27.43 -5.56 15.18
CA GLY A 318 -27.23 -6.99 15.08
C GLY A 318 -26.57 -7.61 16.32
N PRO A 319 -26.48 -8.95 16.35
CA PRO A 319 -25.91 -9.68 17.47
C PRO A 319 -24.40 -9.44 17.59
N LYS A 320 -23.93 -9.09 18.79
CA LYS A 320 -22.51 -8.86 19.09
C LYS A 320 -21.82 -10.16 19.52
N ILE A 321 -21.57 -11.04 18.56
CA ILE A 321 -20.98 -12.36 18.81
C ILE A 321 -19.53 -12.22 19.30
N GLY A 322 -19.23 -12.78 20.46
CA GLY A 322 -17.90 -12.73 21.07
C GLY A 322 -17.01 -13.91 20.73
N GLY A 323 -15.70 -13.66 20.67
CA GLY A 323 -14.66 -14.65 20.52
C GLY A 323 -13.42 -14.04 19.88
N ALA A 324 -12.26 -14.67 20.08
CA ALA A 324 -10.99 -14.11 19.58
C ALA A 324 -10.81 -14.21 18.05
N TRP A 325 -11.71 -14.92 17.37
CA TRP A 325 -11.63 -15.27 15.94
C TRP A 325 -12.96 -15.00 15.21
N THR A 326 -13.97 -14.45 15.89
CA THR A 326 -15.32 -14.37 15.33
C THR A 326 -15.40 -13.42 14.15
N ALA A 327 -14.84 -12.22 14.27
CA ALA A 327 -14.84 -11.23 13.20
C ALA A 327 -14.22 -11.75 11.88
N PRO A 328 -12.97 -12.29 11.87
CA PRO A 328 -12.39 -12.80 10.62
C PRO A 328 -13.12 -14.04 10.08
N VAL A 329 -13.64 -14.93 10.93
CA VAL A 329 -14.39 -16.10 10.46
C VAL A 329 -15.71 -15.68 9.80
N ILE A 330 -16.47 -14.76 10.41
CA ILE A 330 -17.72 -14.26 9.83
C ILE A 330 -17.44 -13.55 8.50
N ALA A 331 -16.39 -12.72 8.43
CA ALA A 331 -15.97 -12.07 7.20
C ALA A 331 -15.62 -13.08 6.10
N LEU A 332 -14.89 -14.14 6.43
CA LEU A 332 -14.51 -15.21 5.50
C LEU A 332 -15.72 -16.02 5.02
N VAL A 333 -16.68 -16.33 5.89
CA VAL A 333 -17.91 -17.05 5.52
C VAL A 333 -18.74 -16.24 4.53
N GLY A 334 -18.98 -14.96 4.82
CA GLY A 334 -19.71 -14.07 3.90
C GLY A 334 -19.00 -13.93 2.56
N THR A 335 -17.69 -13.74 2.59
CA THR A 335 -16.85 -13.62 1.37
C THR A 335 -16.84 -14.90 0.56
N GLY A 336 -16.66 -16.05 1.21
CA GLY A 336 -16.65 -17.36 0.56
C GLY A 336 -17.99 -17.68 -0.10
N ALA A 337 -19.11 -17.40 0.57
CA ALA A 337 -20.44 -17.58 0.00
C ALA A 337 -20.67 -16.71 -1.23
N LEU A 338 -20.26 -15.44 -1.18
CA LEU A 338 -20.37 -14.51 -2.30
C LEU A 338 -19.51 -14.92 -3.50
N ILE A 339 -18.24 -15.23 -3.28
CA ILE A 339 -17.32 -15.66 -4.35
C ILE A 339 -17.80 -17.00 -4.94
N ALA A 340 -18.23 -17.96 -4.12
CA ALA A 340 -18.79 -19.22 -4.58
C ALA A 340 -20.04 -19.00 -5.46
N ALA A 341 -20.95 -18.12 -5.05
CA ALA A 341 -22.12 -17.77 -5.86
C ALA A 341 -21.71 -17.14 -7.19
N ALA A 342 -20.77 -16.19 -7.19
CA ALA A 342 -20.28 -15.54 -8.42
C ALA A 342 -19.58 -16.52 -9.38
N LEU A 343 -18.90 -17.56 -8.87
CA LEU A 343 -18.22 -18.58 -9.67
C LEU A 343 -19.13 -19.70 -10.18
N GLN A 344 -20.14 -20.09 -9.39
CA GLN A 344 -20.95 -21.28 -9.67
C GLN A 344 -22.29 -20.95 -10.34
N GLN A 345 -22.88 -19.79 -10.02
CA GLN A 345 -24.18 -19.41 -10.58
C GLN A 345 -24.03 -18.82 -11.99
N PRO A 346 -25.01 -19.01 -12.89
CA PRO A 346 -24.99 -18.32 -14.18
C PRO A 346 -24.96 -16.80 -14.02
N PHE A 347 -24.33 -16.11 -14.97
CA PHE A 347 -24.44 -14.65 -15.06
C PHE A 347 -25.93 -14.24 -15.19
N GLY A 348 -26.34 -13.16 -14.52
CA GLY A 348 -27.76 -12.79 -14.42
C GLY A 348 -28.51 -13.42 -13.22
N SER A 349 -27.91 -14.37 -12.49
CA SER A 349 -28.61 -15.09 -11.41
C SER A 349 -28.94 -14.21 -10.21
N ARG A 350 -30.21 -14.28 -9.76
CA ARG A 350 -30.67 -13.66 -8.51
C ARG A 350 -30.00 -14.25 -7.27
N GLN A 351 -29.47 -15.47 -7.35
CA GLN A 351 -28.76 -16.10 -6.22
C GLN A 351 -27.48 -15.35 -5.86
N THR A 352 -26.80 -14.74 -6.85
CA THR A 352 -25.63 -13.89 -6.59
C THR A 352 -26.00 -12.63 -5.81
N VAL A 353 -27.18 -12.05 -6.09
CA VAL A 353 -27.71 -10.92 -5.31
C VAL A 353 -28.00 -11.33 -3.86
N ILE A 354 -28.63 -12.50 -3.67
CA ILE A 354 -28.89 -13.04 -2.33
C ILE A 354 -27.57 -13.26 -1.57
N ALA A 355 -26.55 -13.80 -2.22
CA ALA A 355 -25.22 -13.97 -1.63
C ALA A 355 -24.55 -12.63 -1.30
N ALA A 356 -24.76 -11.58 -2.10
CA ALA A 356 -24.26 -10.24 -1.82
C ALA A 356 -24.97 -9.60 -0.61
N VAL A 357 -26.28 -9.82 -0.44
CA VAL A 357 -27.02 -9.41 0.77
C VAL A 357 -26.50 -10.16 1.99
N PHE A 358 -26.30 -11.48 1.87
CA PHE A 358 -25.72 -12.28 2.94
C PHE A 358 -24.33 -11.79 3.34
N TYR A 359 -23.47 -11.50 2.36
CA TYR A 359 -22.17 -10.88 2.57
C TYR A 359 -22.25 -9.55 3.31
N ALA A 360 -23.19 -8.66 2.95
CA ALA A 360 -23.38 -7.38 3.65
C ALA A 360 -23.78 -7.57 5.13
N VAL A 361 -24.63 -8.57 5.42
CA VAL A 361 -24.99 -8.93 6.80
C VAL A 361 -23.78 -9.46 7.57
N CYS A 362 -23.04 -10.41 7.00
CA CYS A 362 -21.82 -10.93 7.61
C CYS A 362 -20.79 -9.81 7.85
N SER A 363 -20.65 -8.88 6.91
CA SER A 363 -19.72 -7.76 7.02
C SER A 363 -20.06 -6.87 8.22
N GLY A 364 -21.34 -6.50 8.38
CA GLY A 364 -21.80 -5.74 9.55
C GLY A 364 -21.64 -6.50 10.88
N MET A 365 -21.88 -7.81 10.89
CA MET A 365 -21.65 -8.65 12.08
C MET A 365 -20.17 -8.73 12.46
N ALA A 366 -19.26 -8.78 11.47
CA ALA A 366 -17.82 -8.86 11.70
C ALA A 366 -17.26 -7.56 12.32
N VAL A 367 -17.82 -6.39 11.99
CA VAL A 367 -17.41 -5.09 12.54
C VAL A 367 -18.27 -4.60 13.72
N ALA A 368 -19.21 -5.42 14.20
CA ALA A 368 -20.11 -5.07 15.31
C ALA A 368 -19.41 -4.89 16.67
N ARG A 369 -18.14 -5.33 16.77
CA ARG A 369 -17.28 -5.21 17.95
C ARG A 369 -15.94 -4.58 17.55
N PRO A 370 -15.26 -3.86 18.48
CA PRO A 370 -13.92 -3.36 18.22
C PRO A 370 -12.95 -4.48 17.83
N LEU A 371 -12.22 -4.29 16.72
CA LEU A 371 -11.32 -5.25 16.08
C LEU A 371 -10.01 -5.42 16.87
N LYS A 372 -10.09 -6.09 18.02
CA LYS A 372 -8.97 -6.27 18.96
C LYS A 372 -8.41 -7.70 19.01
N GLY A 373 -9.08 -8.68 18.39
CA GLY A 373 -8.68 -10.08 18.32
C GLY A 373 -7.39 -10.29 17.52
N ALA A 374 -6.66 -11.38 17.80
CA ALA A 374 -5.33 -11.62 17.22
C ALA A 374 -5.32 -11.62 15.68
N LEU A 375 -6.41 -12.07 15.05
CA LEU A 375 -6.56 -12.12 13.60
C LEU A 375 -7.51 -11.07 13.01
N ASP A 376 -8.03 -10.14 13.81
CA ASP A 376 -9.01 -9.16 13.35
C ASP A 376 -8.45 -8.20 12.27
N TRP A 377 -7.12 -8.08 12.16
CA TRP A 377 -6.45 -7.35 11.08
C TRP A 377 -6.68 -7.96 9.69
N LEU A 378 -7.19 -9.21 9.61
CA LEU A 378 -7.59 -9.84 8.35
C LEU A 378 -8.94 -9.33 7.84
N VAL A 379 -9.75 -8.68 8.67
CA VAL A 379 -11.10 -8.24 8.28
C VAL A 379 -11.07 -7.27 7.09
N PRO A 380 -10.29 -6.17 7.09
CA PRO A 380 -10.23 -5.28 5.94
C PRO A 380 -9.73 -5.96 4.66
N PRO A 381 -8.61 -6.73 4.65
CA PRO A 381 -8.17 -7.47 3.48
C PRO A 381 -9.21 -8.45 2.91
N VAL A 382 -9.93 -9.17 3.78
CA VAL A 382 -10.98 -10.11 3.36
C VAL A 382 -12.11 -9.36 2.64
N PHE A 383 -12.50 -8.19 3.14
CA PHE A 383 -13.51 -7.37 2.48
C PHE A 383 -13.04 -6.82 1.12
N ARG A 384 -11.76 -6.46 0.98
CA ARG A 384 -11.20 -6.07 -0.33
C ARG A 384 -11.20 -7.22 -1.31
N ALA A 385 -10.77 -8.39 -0.86
CA ALA A 385 -10.80 -9.59 -1.68
C ALA A 385 -12.23 -9.93 -2.14
N ALA A 386 -13.23 -9.81 -1.26
CA ALA A 386 -14.63 -10.03 -1.61
C ALA A 386 -15.09 -9.07 -2.72
N GLU A 387 -14.95 -7.76 -2.51
CA GLU A 387 -15.41 -6.74 -3.46
C GLU A 387 -14.72 -6.90 -4.82
N TYR A 388 -13.38 -6.95 -4.83
CA TYR A 388 -12.60 -6.93 -6.07
C TYR A 388 -12.72 -8.23 -6.86
N CYS A 389 -12.69 -9.39 -6.18
CA CYS A 389 -12.87 -10.66 -6.87
C CYS A 389 -14.29 -10.78 -7.42
N THR A 390 -15.32 -10.33 -6.71
CA THR A 390 -16.70 -10.35 -7.23
C THR A 390 -16.83 -9.50 -8.49
N VAL A 391 -16.28 -8.28 -8.51
CA VAL A 391 -16.28 -7.42 -9.71
C VAL A 391 -15.55 -8.10 -10.88
N LEU A 392 -14.36 -8.66 -10.63
CA LEU A 392 -13.58 -9.39 -11.63
C LEU A 392 -14.35 -10.60 -12.18
N ILE A 393 -14.88 -11.46 -11.30
CA ILE A 393 -15.58 -12.69 -11.67
C ILE A 393 -16.83 -12.38 -12.50
N LEU A 394 -17.64 -11.41 -12.06
CA LEU A 394 -18.85 -11.03 -12.78
C LEU A 394 -18.55 -10.42 -14.14
N ALA A 395 -17.52 -9.59 -14.25
CA ALA A 395 -17.09 -9.05 -15.54
C ALA A 395 -16.55 -10.15 -16.47
N ALA A 396 -15.68 -11.02 -15.97
CA ALA A 396 -15.08 -12.10 -16.75
C ALA A 396 -16.10 -13.14 -17.23
N ARG A 397 -17.16 -13.41 -16.44
CA ARG A 397 -18.21 -14.39 -16.78
C ARG A 397 -19.42 -13.79 -17.48
N SER A 398 -19.42 -12.48 -17.75
CA SER A 398 -20.53 -11.83 -18.43
C SER A 398 -20.56 -12.11 -19.92
N ASP A 399 -19.41 -12.43 -20.53
CA ASP A 399 -19.22 -12.47 -21.99
C ASP A 399 -19.67 -11.18 -22.70
N ILE A 400 -19.71 -10.05 -21.97
CA ILE A 400 -20.09 -8.74 -22.48
C ILE A 400 -18.84 -7.94 -22.86
N ASP A 401 -18.80 -7.45 -24.09
CA ASP A 401 -17.71 -6.62 -24.59
C ASP A 401 -17.49 -5.38 -23.72
N GLY A 402 -16.23 -5.13 -23.37
CA GLY A 402 -15.83 -3.99 -22.56
C GLY A 402 -16.12 -4.11 -21.05
N ALA A 403 -16.76 -5.19 -20.58
CA ALA A 403 -17.07 -5.36 -19.16
C ALA A 403 -15.81 -5.44 -18.29
N LEU A 404 -14.76 -6.15 -18.75
CA LEU A 404 -13.48 -6.26 -18.06
C LEU A 404 -12.72 -4.92 -17.98
N PRO A 405 -12.55 -4.13 -19.06
CA PRO A 405 -12.04 -2.77 -18.97
C PRO A 405 -12.84 -1.86 -18.02
N ALA A 406 -14.18 -1.94 -18.05
CA ALA A 406 -15.03 -1.14 -17.16
C ALA A 406 -14.86 -1.55 -15.68
N ALA A 407 -14.79 -2.86 -15.43
CA ALA A 407 -14.48 -3.42 -14.11
C ALA A 407 -13.07 -3.01 -13.63
N PHE A 408 -12.09 -2.97 -14.54
CA PHE A 408 -10.76 -2.46 -14.23
C PHE A 408 -10.84 -1.00 -13.76
N GLY A 409 -11.53 -0.13 -14.50
CA GLY A 409 -11.74 1.26 -14.10
C GLY A 409 -12.41 1.39 -12.72
N LEU A 410 -13.44 0.58 -12.44
CA LEU A 410 -14.13 0.58 -11.15
C LEU A 410 -13.19 0.17 -10.01
N VAL A 411 -12.48 -0.96 -10.16
CA VAL A 411 -11.57 -1.44 -9.12
C VAL A 411 -10.39 -0.48 -8.94
N SER A 412 -9.87 0.16 -10.00
CA SER A 412 -8.84 1.20 -9.87
C SER A 412 -9.32 2.40 -9.04
N ALA A 413 -10.53 2.89 -9.28
CA ALA A 413 -11.11 4.01 -8.53
C ALA A 413 -11.33 3.67 -7.06
N VAL A 414 -11.84 2.47 -6.79
CA VAL A 414 -12.07 1.97 -5.43
C VAL A 414 -10.76 1.67 -4.71
N ALA A 415 -9.76 1.10 -5.41
CA ALA A 415 -8.44 0.86 -4.84
C ALA A 415 -7.72 2.16 -4.49
N TYR A 416 -7.89 3.22 -5.29
CA TYR A 416 -7.42 4.54 -4.95
C TYR A 416 -8.04 5.07 -3.64
N HIS A 417 -9.36 4.97 -3.46
CA HIS A 417 -10.03 5.35 -2.20
C HIS A 417 -9.43 4.64 -0.97
N HIS A 418 -9.22 3.33 -1.07
CA HIS A 418 -8.63 2.57 0.02
C HIS A 418 -7.17 2.94 0.28
N TYR A 419 -6.42 3.26 -0.78
CA TYR A 419 -5.06 3.72 -0.66
C TYR A 419 -4.97 5.11 -0.01
N ASP A 420 -5.83 6.04 -0.41
CA ASP A 420 -5.96 7.36 0.22
C ASP A 420 -6.28 7.22 1.72
N THR A 421 -7.19 6.31 2.07
CA THR A 421 -7.52 5.99 3.47
C THR A 421 -6.29 5.54 4.26
N VAL A 422 -5.48 4.62 3.71
CA VAL A 422 -4.24 4.15 4.36
C VAL A 422 -3.28 5.30 4.62
N TYR A 423 -3.07 6.18 3.64
CA TYR A 423 -2.11 7.27 3.76
C TYR A 423 -2.54 8.35 4.75
N ARG A 424 -3.83 8.62 4.87
CA ARG A 424 -4.35 9.53 5.90
C ARG A 424 -4.17 8.98 7.31
N ILE A 425 -4.43 7.69 7.50
CA ILE A 425 -4.25 7.01 8.78
C ILE A 425 -2.76 7.00 9.17
N ARG A 426 -1.88 6.60 8.25
CA ARG A 426 -0.42 6.64 8.46
C ARG A 426 0.08 8.06 8.74
N GLY A 427 -0.49 9.05 8.06
CA GLY A 427 -0.20 10.47 8.26
C GLY A 427 -0.65 11.02 9.62
N GLY A 428 -1.31 10.23 10.46
CA GLY A 428 -1.88 10.70 11.73
C GLY A 428 -3.07 11.66 11.56
N THR A 429 -3.62 11.75 10.35
CA THR A 429 -4.71 12.69 10.02
C THR A 429 -6.11 12.09 10.15
N GLY A 430 -6.20 10.79 10.48
CA GLY A 430 -7.46 10.05 10.60
C GLY A 430 -7.89 9.40 9.30
N ALA A 431 -9.16 9.00 9.22
CA ALA A 431 -9.77 8.38 8.05
C ALA A 431 -10.59 9.39 7.22
N PRO A 432 -10.93 9.08 5.95
CA PRO A 432 -11.84 9.91 5.17
C PRO A 432 -13.20 10.09 5.88
N PRO A 433 -13.90 11.20 5.63
CA PRO A 433 -15.12 11.51 6.34
C PRO A 433 -16.22 10.47 6.04
N GLN A 434 -17.04 10.13 7.05
CA GLN A 434 -18.06 9.08 6.91
C GLN A 434 -19.08 9.34 5.79
N TRP A 435 -19.35 10.60 5.45
CA TRP A 435 -20.25 10.92 4.34
C TRP A 435 -19.69 10.37 3.02
N LEU A 436 -18.36 10.40 2.81
CA LEU A 436 -17.72 9.89 1.61
C LEU A 436 -18.01 8.39 1.45
N VAL A 437 -17.70 7.61 2.48
CA VAL A 437 -17.94 6.15 2.52
C VAL A 437 -19.42 5.83 2.28
N ARG A 438 -20.34 6.58 2.90
CA ARG A 438 -21.79 6.38 2.70
C ARG A 438 -22.23 6.71 1.28
N THR A 439 -21.74 7.81 0.70
CA THR A 439 -22.09 8.24 -0.66
C THR A 439 -21.63 7.23 -1.70
N ILE A 440 -20.42 6.68 -1.55
CA ILE A 440 -19.91 5.64 -2.44
C ILE A 440 -20.41 4.24 -2.05
N GLY A 441 -21.23 4.10 -1.01
CA GLY A 441 -21.90 2.85 -0.61
C GLY A 441 -21.09 1.89 0.28
N GLY A 442 -19.83 2.19 0.61
CA GLY A 442 -18.91 1.26 1.28
C GLY A 442 -18.68 -0.04 0.48
N HIS A 443 -17.83 -0.91 0.99
CA HIS A 443 -17.45 -2.13 0.28
C HIS A 443 -18.65 -3.05 -0.01
N GLU A 444 -19.57 -3.19 0.95
CA GLU A 444 -20.72 -4.09 0.82
C GLU A 444 -21.83 -3.50 -0.06
N GLY A 445 -22.06 -2.19 -0.01
CA GLY A 445 -23.06 -1.54 -0.86
C GLY A 445 -22.63 -1.53 -2.32
N ARG A 446 -21.36 -1.22 -2.63
CA ARG A 446 -20.83 -1.29 -4.01
C ARG A 446 -20.90 -2.71 -4.55
N THR A 447 -20.49 -3.70 -3.75
CA THR A 447 -20.56 -5.11 -4.13
C THR A 447 -22.00 -5.54 -4.42
N LEU A 448 -22.97 -5.15 -3.59
CA LEU A 448 -24.38 -5.43 -3.81
C LEU A 448 -24.92 -4.75 -5.06
N VAL A 449 -24.58 -3.48 -5.29
CA VAL A 449 -24.97 -2.75 -6.51
C VAL A 449 -24.44 -3.46 -7.75
N VAL A 450 -23.15 -3.84 -7.78
CA VAL A 450 -22.58 -4.58 -8.91
C VAL A 450 -23.28 -5.93 -9.13
N ALA A 451 -23.59 -6.67 -8.06
CA ALA A 451 -24.33 -7.93 -8.17
C ALA A 451 -25.75 -7.74 -8.72
N VAL A 452 -26.45 -6.68 -8.30
CA VAL A 452 -27.79 -6.32 -8.83
C VAL A 452 -27.70 -5.89 -10.28
N LEU A 453 -26.72 -5.07 -10.65
CA LEU A 453 -26.50 -4.64 -12.03
C LEU A 453 -26.18 -5.82 -12.94
N ALA A 454 -25.35 -6.76 -12.50
CA ALA A 454 -25.07 -8.00 -13.22
C ALA A 454 -26.33 -8.88 -13.38
N ALA A 455 -27.22 -8.89 -12.39
CA ALA A 455 -28.49 -9.62 -12.45
C ALA A 455 -29.53 -8.95 -13.36
N ALA A 456 -29.55 -7.62 -13.41
CA ALA A 456 -30.58 -6.85 -14.12
C ALA A 456 -30.21 -6.48 -15.56
N LEU A 457 -28.92 -6.28 -15.85
CA LEU A 457 -28.43 -5.74 -17.13
C LEU A 457 -27.69 -6.80 -17.94
N THR A 458 -28.39 -7.86 -18.32
CA THR A 458 -27.84 -8.97 -19.13
C THR A 458 -27.78 -8.67 -20.63
N GLY A 459 -28.24 -7.50 -21.06
CA GLY A 459 -28.16 -7.06 -22.45
C GLY A 459 -26.73 -6.69 -22.89
N ALA A 460 -26.50 -6.65 -24.21
CA ALA A 460 -25.18 -6.64 -24.84
C ALA A 460 -24.21 -5.52 -24.42
N SER A 461 -24.65 -4.42 -23.82
CA SER A 461 -23.76 -3.35 -23.33
C SER A 461 -24.20 -2.71 -22.00
N GLY A 462 -25.31 -3.18 -21.43
CA GLY A 462 -25.92 -2.57 -20.25
C GLY A 462 -25.00 -2.64 -19.03
N PHE A 463 -24.43 -3.83 -18.78
CA PHE A 463 -23.51 -4.04 -17.67
C PHE A 463 -22.21 -3.23 -17.80
N THR A 464 -21.60 -3.18 -18.99
CA THR A 464 -20.40 -2.36 -19.27
C THR A 464 -20.66 -0.89 -19.00
N THR A 465 -21.79 -0.36 -19.48
CA THR A 465 -22.17 1.04 -19.27
C THR A 465 -22.35 1.33 -17.78
N ALA A 466 -23.04 0.44 -17.05
CA ALA A 466 -23.28 0.62 -15.63
C ALA A 466 -21.98 0.58 -14.80
N LEU A 467 -21.08 -0.36 -15.09
CA LEU A 467 -19.75 -0.40 -14.46
C LEU A 467 -18.94 0.86 -14.75
N THR A 468 -18.98 1.35 -15.98
CA THR A 468 -18.28 2.59 -16.38
C THR A 468 -18.83 3.80 -15.64
N VAL A 469 -20.15 3.95 -15.59
CA VAL A 469 -20.80 5.05 -14.84
C VAL A 469 -20.47 4.98 -13.35
N LEU A 470 -20.50 3.78 -12.75
CA LEU A 470 -20.14 3.59 -11.35
C LEU A 470 -18.66 3.91 -11.11
N ALA A 471 -17.76 3.48 -11.99
CA ALA A 471 -16.33 3.77 -11.92
C ALA A 471 -16.06 5.27 -11.94
N VAL A 472 -16.66 6.00 -12.90
CA VAL A 472 -16.50 7.45 -13.04
C VAL A 472 -17.10 8.17 -11.84
N ALA A 473 -18.30 7.78 -11.39
CA ALA A 473 -18.93 8.39 -10.22
C ALA A 473 -18.08 8.24 -8.96
N VAL A 474 -17.58 7.03 -8.68
CA VAL A 474 -16.69 6.77 -7.54
C VAL A 474 -15.40 7.56 -7.69
N ALA A 475 -14.74 7.51 -8.85
CA ALA A 475 -13.50 8.22 -9.10
C ALA A 475 -13.63 9.73 -8.87
N VAL A 476 -14.67 10.37 -9.43
CA VAL A 476 -14.88 11.81 -9.28
C VAL A 476 -15.12 12.17 -7.82
N ILE A 477 -15.99 11.45 -7.12
CA ILE A 477 -16.32 11.76 -5.73
C ILE A 477 -15.08 11.62 -4.83
N VAL A 478 -14.34 10.52 -4.98
CA VAL A 478 -13.14 10.23 -4.18
C VAL A 478 -12.00 11.18 -4.50
N LEU A 479 -11.72 11.43 -5.79
CA LEU A 479 -10.63 12.34 -6.19
C LEU A 479 -10.93 13.78 -5.76
N VAL A 480 -12.16 14.25 -5.89
CA VAL A 480 -12.53 15.61 -5.46
C VAL A 480 -12.37 15.75 -3.95
N GLU A 481 -12.80 14.77 -3.15
CA GLU A 481 -12.61 14.82 -1.70
C GLU A 481 -11.12 14.72 -1.32
N SER A 482 -10.37 13.80 -1.93
CA SER A 482 -8.94 13.64 -1.68
C SER A 482 -8.14 14.88 -2.03
N ILE A 483 -8.33 15.45 -3.23
CA ILE A 483 -7.67 16.71 -3.62
C ILE A 483 -8.03 17.83 -2.64
N ARG A 484 -9.32 17.99 -2.30
CA ARG A 484 -9.74 19.02 -1.33
C ARG A 484 -9.05 18.84 0.01
N PHE A 485 -9.00 17.61 0.52
CA PHE A 485 -8.35 17.32 1.79
C PHE A 485 -6.86 17.62 1.75
N TRP A 486 -6.11 17.06 0.80
CA TRP A 486 -4.65 17.21 0.76
C TRP A 486 -4.21 18.63 0.42
N VAL A 487 -5.00 19.39 -0.35
CA VAL A 487 -4.72 20.81 -0.64
C VAL A 487 -5.01 21.70 0.58
N SER A 488 -6.04 21.39 1.37
CA SER A 488 -6.46 22.24 2.50
C SER A 488 -5.88 21.83 3.86
N SER A 489 -5.41 20.59 3.99
CA SER A 489 -4.88 20.07 5.25
C SER A 489 -3.45 20.55 5.49
N GLY A 490 -3.21 21.23 6.61
CA GLY A 490 -1.87 21.48 7.16
C GLY A 490 -1.28 20.24 7.83
N ALA A 491 -1.57 19.04 7.31
CA ALA A 491 -1.16 17.78 7.90
C ALA A 491 0.37 17.70 8.04
N PRO A 492 0.91 16.99 9.05
CA PRO A 492 2.34 16.76 9.18
C PRO A 492 2.84 15.79 8.11
N ALA A 493 4.00 16.07 7.51
CA ALA A 493 4.61 15.19 6.51
C ALA A 493 5.15 13.94 7.22
N VAL A 494 4.30 12.92 7.39
CA VAL A 494 4.76 11.64 7.93
C VAL A 494 5.53 10.91 6.84
N HIS A 495 6.82 10.70 7.10
CA HIS A 495 7.73 10.08 6.16
C HIS A 495 7.75 8.57 6.32
N ASP A 496 7.85 7.88 5.20
CA ASP A 496 8.15 6.46 5.13
C ASP A 496 9.62 6.25 5.51
N GLU A 497 9.90 6.26 6.82
CA GLU A 497 11.17 5.84 7.42
C GLU A 497 11.31 4.31 7.38
N GLY A 498 11.23 3.75 6.17
CA GLY A 498 11.45 2.34 5.89
C GLY A 498 10.34 1.41 6.38
N GLU A 499 9.63 0.78 5.44
CA GLU A 499 8.72 -0.32 5.76
C GLU A 499 9.35 -1.33 6.72
N THR A 500 8.69 -1.53 7.86
CA THR A 500 8.98 -2.60 8.81
C THR A 500 8.55 -3.93 8.22
N ALA A 501 9.47 -4.90 8.13
CA ALA A 501 9.21 -6.28 7.69
C ALA A 501 8.35 -7.09 8.68
#